data_AF-A0A6A4Q1F3-F1
#
_entry.id   AF-A0A6A4Q1F3-F1
#
_cell.length_a   1.000
_cell.length_b   1.000
_cell.length_c   1.000
_cell.angle_alpha   90.00
_cell.angle_beta   90.00
_cell.angle_gamma   90.00
#
_symmetry.space_group_name_H-M   'P 1'
#
loop_
_entity.id
_entity.type
_entity.pdbx_description
1 polymer ?
#
loop_
_entity_poly.entity_id
_entity_poly.type
_entity_poly.pdbx_seq_one_letter_code
_entity_poly.pdbx_strand_id
1 'polypeptide(L)'
;MNESISFIQIINYSCERLFVLTWCLQPSVSGEGFIAKDITFENTAGPQKHQAVALRSSADHSVFYRCSFKGYQDTLYVHAERQFYRDCHIYGTVDFIFGDAITVLQNCNIYVRKPMSNQQNTVTAQGRTDPNENSGIIIHNSLITASGELKSVQSNFKTFLGRPWQKYSRTVILKSNIDGLVNPLGWVPWSGSFALNTLYYGEYMNNGPGANTKGRVNWVGFHVINDPTEAVKFSVGDFLNGDSWIPGTGVPFDVGL
;
A
#
# COMPACT_ATOMS: atom_id res chain seq x y z
N MET A 1 17.43 -22.19 12.74
CA MET A 1 16.47 -23.23 12.36
C MET A 1 15.13 -22.55 12.24
N ASN A 2 14.72 -22.23 11.01
CA ASN A 2 13.46 -21.55 10.72
C ASN A 2 12.38 -22.61 10.57
N GLU A 3 11.51 -22.75 11.56
CA GLU A 3 10.22 -23.40 11.33
C GLU A 3 9.33 -22.41 10.58
N SER A 4 9.24 -22.61 9.27
CA SER A 4 8.18 -22.02 8.47
C SER A 4 6.92 -22.84 8.75
N ILE A 5 5.91 -22.21 9.37
CA ILE A 5 4.58 -22.79 9.44
C ILE A 5 3.98 -22.63 8.04
N SER A 6 4.20 -23.63 7.19
CA SER A 6 3.48 -23.83 5.94
C SER A 6 2.13 -24.49 6.25
N PHE A 7 1.09 -24.00 5.56
CA PHE A 7 -0.33 -24.41 5.63
C PHE A 7 -1.11 -23.99 6.88
N ILE A 8 -1.70 -22.80 6.81
CA ILE A 8 -3.04 -22.59 7.38
C ILE A 8 -3.98 -22.24 6.23
N GLN A 9 -4.63 -23.28 5.69
CA GLN A 9 -5.87 -23.11 4.94
C GLN A 9 -6.92 -22.66 5.97
N ILE A 10 -7.23 -21.36 6.04
CA ILE A 10 -8.27 -20.86 6.94
C ILE A 10 -9.62 -21.23 6.31
N ILE A 11 -10.09 -22.45 6.60
CA ILE A 11 -11.44 -22.89 6.27
C ILE A 11 -12.42 -22.22 7.22
N ASN A 12 -13.42 -21.56 6.61
CA ASN A 12 -14.62 -20.92 7.16
C ASN A 12 -15.00 -21.34 8.59
N TYR A 13 -14.80 -20.47 9.58
CA TYR A 13 -15.68 -20.40 10.76
C TYR A 13 -15.75 -18.97 11.30
N SER A 14 -16.98 -18.45 11.34
CA SER A 14 -17.45 -17.21 11.97
C SER A 14 -16.88 -17.01 13.37
N CYS A 15 -16.20 -15.88 13.58
CA CYS A 15 -16.02 -15.06 14.79
C CYS A 15 -14.74 -14.22 14.56
N GLU A 16 -14.77 -12.91 14.80
CA GLU A 16 -13.70 -11.95 14.50
C GLU A 16 -12.29 -12.49 14.86
N ARG A 17 -11.50 -12.91 13.86
CA ARG A 17 -10.14 -13.38 14.09
C ARG A 17 -9.18 -12.19 14.04
N LEU A 18 -8.50 -11.95 15.16
CA LEU A 18 -7.43 -10.96 15.28
C LEU A 18 -6.11 -11.72 15.51
N PHE A 19 -5.18 -11.60 14.57
CA PHE A 19 -3.79 -12.00 14.79
C PHE A 19 -3.04 -10.82 15.40
N VAL A 20 -2.84 -10.83 16.73
CA VAL A 20 -2.02 -9.84 17.45
C VAL A 20 -0.63 -10.39 17.65
N LEU A 21 0.38 -9.60 17.28
CA LEU A 21 1.78 -9.94 17.53
C LEU A 21 2.47 -8.88 18.37
N THR A 22 3.13 -9.37 19.40
CA THR A 22 3.89 -8.60 20.39
C THR A 22 5.35 -9.04 20.32
N TRP A 23 6.12 -8.56 19.33
CA TRP A 23 7.60 -8.37 19.42
C TRP A 23 8.59 -9.24 18.64
N CYS A 24 8.24 -10.34 17.94
CA CYS A 24 9.27 -11.01 17.11
C CYS A 24 8.77 -11.89 15.95
N LEU A 25 7.58 -12.47 16.08
CA LEU A 25 6.95 -13.15 14.94
C LEU A 25 6.22 -12.11 14.10
N GLN A 26 6.48 -12.11 12.79
CA GLN A 26 5.72 -11.38 11.78
C GLN A 26 4.96 -12.44 10.98
N PRO A 27 3.63 -12.34 10.75
CA PRO A 27 2.96 -13.27 9.88
C PRO A 27 3.56 -13.09 8.49
N SER A 28 4.10 -14.18 7.96
CA SER A 28 4.67 -14.22 6.62
C SER A 28 3.84 -15.19 5.80
N VAL A 29 3.41 -14.73 4.63
CA VAL A 29 2.71 -15.55 3.64
C VAL A 29 3.65 -15.80 2.48
N SER A 30 3.85 -17.07 2.12
CA SER A 30 4.72 -17.49 1.02
C SER A 30 4.15 -18.61 0.14
N GLY A 31 2.95 -19.12 0.46
CA GLY A 31 2.27 -20.13 -0.36
C GLY A 31 1.50 -19.49 -1.50
N GLU A 32 1.73 -19.94 -2.73
CA GLU A 32 1.00 -19.51 -3.92
C GLU A 32 -0.52 -19.66 -3.74
N GLY A 33 -1.28 -18.70 -4.24
CA GLY A 33 -2.75 -18.72 -4.18
C GLY A 33 -3.30 -18.55 -2.76
N PHE A 34 -2.51 -18.03 -1.81
CA PHE A 34 -3.00 -17.77 -0.46
C PHE A 34 -4.15 -16.76 -0.47
N ILE A 35 -5.24 -17.11 0.22
CA ILE A 35 -6.41 -16.24 0.36
C ILE A 35 -6.66 -16.01 1.85
N ALA A 36 -6.70 -14.75 2.26
CA ALA A 36 -7.21 -14.33 3.56
C ALA A 36 -8.47 -13.49 3.39
N LYS A 37 -9.44 -13.71 4.27
CA LYS A 37 -10.73 -13.02 4.23
C LYS A 37 -11.26 -12.76 5.63
N ASP A 38 -11.87 -11.59 5.83
CA ASP A 38 -12.55 -11.21 7.08
C ASP A 38 -11.66 -11.33 8.34
N ILE A 39 -10.41 -10.89 8.24
CA ILE A 39 -9.39 -11.08 9.29
C ILE A 39 -8.53 -9.84 9.51
N THR A 40 -8.08 -9.61 10.75
CA THR A 40 -7.15 -8.53 11.09
C THR A 40 -5.76 -9.07 11.41
N PHE A 41 -4.74 -8.50 10.78
CA PHE A 41 -3.33 -8.66 11.13
C PHE A 41 -2.84 -7.38 11.82
N GLU A 42 -2.37 -7.50 13.06
CA GLU A 42 -1.99 -6.35 13.87
C GLU A 42 -0.65 -6.54 14.58
N ASN A 43 0.22 -5.53 14.46
CA ASN A 43 1.45 -5.42 15.24
C ASN A 43 1.34 -4.25 16.23
N THR A 44 1.42 -4.56 17.53
CA THR A 44 1.20 -3.59 18.61
C THR A 44 2.51 -3.05 19.21
N ALA A 45 3.66 -3.21 18.55
CA ALA A 45 4.96 -2.74 19.06
C ALA A 45 4.99 -1.23 19.36
N GLY A 46 4.19 -0.44 18.62
CA GLY A 46 4.09 1.00 18.77
C GLY A 46 5.14 1.77 17.98
N PRO A 47 4.95 3.08 17.77
CA PRO A 47 5.81 3.87 16.89
C PRO A 47 7.23 4.09 17.45
N GLN A 48 7.43 3.93 18.77
CA GLN A 48 8.73 4.04 19.44
C GLN A 48 9.69 2.91 19.08
N LYS A 49 9.20 1.86 18.42
CA LYS A 49 9.98 0.68 18.04
C LYS A 49 10.36 0.66 16.57
N HIS A 50 10.09 1.76 15.88
CA HIS A 50 10.40 1.90 14.47
C HIS A 50 9.73 0.79 13.65
N GLN A 51 10.47 0.09 12.80
CA GLN A 51 9.94 -0.91 11.88
C GLN A 51 9.24 -2.06 12.62
N ALA A 52 7.96 -2.27 12.33
CA ALA A 52 7.15 -3.31 12.96
C ALA A 52 6.05 -3.82 12.02
N VAL A 53 6.39 -4.83 11.21
CA VAL A 53 5.50 -5.41 10.19
C VAL A 53 4.32 -6.16 10.82
N ALA A 54 3.11 -5.86 10.35
CA ALA A 54 1.88 -6.56 10.69
C ALA A 54 1.61 -7.74 9.75
N LEU A 55 1.94 -7.63 8.46
CA LEU A 55 1.93 -8.73 7.50
C LEU A 55 3.05 -8.55 6.48
N ARG A 56 3.79 -9.63 6.19
CA ARG A 56 4.62 -9.75 4.99
C ARG A 56 4.01 -10.76 4.03
N SER A 57 3.83 -10.39 2.77
CA SER A 57 3.44 -11.33 1.71
C SER A 57 4.54 -11.42 0.64
N SER A 58 4.96 -12.65 0.35
CA SER A 58 5.83 -13.02 -0.78
C SER A 58 5.16 -14.12 -1.63
N ALA A 59 3.85 -14.22 -1.57
CA ALA A 59 3.08 -15.25 -2.25
C ALA A 59 2.50 -14.72 -3.55
N ASP A 60 2.80 -15.43 -4.63
CA ASP A 60 2.18 -15.17 -5.92
C ASP A 60 0.69 -15.54 -5.89
N HIS A 61 -0.10 -14.76 -6.63
CA HIS A 61 -1.56 -14.85 -6.65
C HIS A 61 -2.21 -14.78 -5.25
N SER A 62 -1.61 -14.03 -4.32
CA SER A 62 -2.20 -13.85 -3.00
C SER A 62 -3.36 -12.84 -3.02
N VAL A 63 -4.46 -13.18 -2.36
CA VAL A 63 -5.65 -12.31 -2.23
C VAL A 63 -5.97 -12.04 -0.77
N PHE A 64 -6.21 -10.77 -0.47
CA PHE A 64 -6.69 -10.30 0.83
C PHE A 64 -8.01 -9.57 0.64
N TYR A 65 -9.10 -10.11 1.19
CA TYR A 65 -10.44 -9.57 1.00
C TYR A 65 -11.12 -9.21 2.32
N ARG A 66 -11.46 -7.93 2.51
CA ARG A 66 -12.01 -7.42 3.79
C ARG A 66 -11.10 -7.71 4.98
N CYS A 67 -9.80 -7.62 4.74
CA CYS A 67 -8.79 -7.74 5.78
C CYS A 67 -8.46 -6.37 6.37
N SER A 68 -7.98 -6.36 7.62
CA SER A 68 -7.38 -5.16 8.22
C SER A 68 -5.90 -5.39 8.53
N PHE A 69 -5.07 -4.40 8.23
CA PHE A 69 -3.64 -4.40 8.52
C PHE A 69 -3.34 -3.21 9.42
N LYS A 70 -2.92 -3.48 10.66
CA LYS A 70 -2.76 -2.45 11.69
C LYS A 70 -1.34 -2.43 12.22
N GLY A 71 -0.69 -1.28 12.11
CA GLY A 71 0.62 -1.05 12.67
C GLY A 71 0.92 0.44 12.76
N TYR A 72 2.22 0.76 12.78
CA TYR A 72 2.74 2.12 12.68
C TYR A 72 3.71 2.18 11.49
N GLN A 73 5.02 2.10 11.75
CA GLN A 73 6.02 2.07 10.69
C GLN A 73 6.12 0.66 10.08
N ASP A 74 6.20 0.59 8.75
CA ASP A 74 6.38 -0.64 7.96
C ASP A 74 5.23 -1.65 8.14
N THR A 75 3.96 -1.20 8.20
CA THR A 75 2.82 -2.07 8.54
C THR A 75 2.60 -3.24 7.57
N LEU A 76 2.48 -2.97 6.27
CA LEU A 76 2.18 -3.95 5.23
C LEU A 76 3.37 -4.08 4.29
N TYR A 77 4.07 -5.21 4.38
CA TYR A 77 5.20 -5.53 3.53
C TYR A 77 4.75 -6.36 2.33
N VAL A 78 4.45 -5.68 1.22
CA VAL A 78 4.17 -6.26 -0.10
C VAL A 78 5.50 -6.66 -0.76
N HIS A 79 6.13 -7.70 -0.21
CA HIS A 79 7.54 -8.01 -0.46
C HIS A 79 7.83 -8.38 -1.92
N ALA A 80 7.12 -9.35 -2.49
CA ALA A 80 7.36 -9.86 -3.85
C ALA A 80 6.10 -10.51 -4.46
N GLU A 81 6.15 -10.81 -5.75
CA GLU A 81 5.11 -11.51 -6.53
C GLU A 81 3.80 -10.72 -6.72
N ARG A 82 2.78 -11.34 -7.36
CA ARG A 82 1.50 -10.70 -7.65
C ARG A 82 0.55 -10.79 -6.45
N GLN A 83 0.00 -9.65 -6.04
CA GLN A 83 -0.84 -9.54 -4.86
C GLN A 83 -2.05 -8.65 -5.12
N PHE A 84 -3.23 -9.06 -4.64
CA PHE A 84 -4.46 -8.31 -4.75
C PHE A 84 -5.11 -8.07 -3.39
N TYR A 85 -5.40 -6.81 -3.07
CA TYR A 85 -6.06 -6.39 -1.83
C TYR A 85 -7.38 -5.72 -2.18
N ARG A 86 -8.50 -6.26 -1.69
CA ARG A 86 -9.85 -5.76 -1.98
C ARG A 86 -10.62 -5.45 -0.69
N ASP A 87 -11.27 -4.29 -0.63
CA ASP A 87 -12.12 -3.87 0.49
C ASP A 87 -11.38 -3.89 1.84
N CYS A 88 -10.06 -3.69 1.83
CA CYS A 88 -9.22 -3.78 3.02
C CYS A 88 -9.14 -2.45 3.78
N HIS A 89 -8.70 -2.52 5.04
CA HIS A 89 -8.33 -1.34 5.82
C HIS A 89 -6.85 -1.41 6.20
N ILE A 90 -6.08 -0.39 5.87
CA ILE A 90 -4.63 -0.34 6.15
C ILE A 90 -4.35 0.87 7.03
N TYR A 91 -3.66 0.66 8.15
CA TYR A 91 -3.35 1.70 9.12
C TYR A 91 -1.85 1.79 9.37
N GLY A 92 -1.26 2.99 9.29
CA GLY A 92 0.15 3.17 9.64
C GLY A 92 0.64 4.60 9.55
N THR A 93 1.94 4.79 9.76
CA THR A 93 2.61 6.11 9.84
C THR A 93 3.66 6.29 8.76
N VAL A 94 4.84 5.71 8.95
CA VAL A 94 6.00 5.83 8.06
C VAL A 94 6.08 4.58 7.19
N ASP A 95 6.14 4.76 5.88
CA ASP A 95 6.39 3.71 4.87
C ASP A 95 5.48 2.50 5.04
N PHE A 96 4.22 2.74 5.41
CA PHE A 96 3.41 1.66 5.97
C PHE A 96 2.80 0.70 4.92
N ILE A 97 2.95 1.02 3.64
CA ILE A 97 2.76 0.08 2.52
C ILE A 97 4.05 0.10 1.70
N PHE A 98 4.86 -0.96 1.79
CA PHE A 98 6.21 -0.94 1.22
C PHE A 98 6.60 -2.31 0.67
N GLY A 99 7.60 -2.31 -0.23
CA GLY A 99 8.11 -3.52 -0.87
C GLY A 99 8.18 -3.40 -2.39
N ASP A 100 8.37 -4.54 -3.05
CA ASP A 100 8.62 -4.63 -4.48
C ASP A 100 7.75 -5.68 -5.19
N ALA A 101 6.57 -5.97 -4.63
CA ALA A 101 5.56 -6.78 -5.29
C ALA A 101 4.93 -6.07 -6.50
N ILE A 102 4.21 -6.86 -7.31
CA ILE A 102 3.27 -6.37 -8.32
C ILE A 102 1.90 -6.33 -7.62
N THR A 103 1.53 -5.17 -7.06
CA THR A 103 0.38 -5.10 -6.13
C THR A 103 -0.66 -4.09 -6.55
N VAL A 104 -1.94 -4.49 -6.48
CA VAL A 104 -3.09 -3.58 -6.57
C VAL A 104 -3.90 -3.62 -5.28
N LEU A 105 -4.13 -2.45 -4.69
CA LEU A 105 -5.07 -2.21 -3.60
C LEU A 105 -6.31 -1.53 -4.18
N GLN A 106 -7.41 -2.28 -4.29
CA GLN A 106 -8.65 -1.83 -4.90
C GLN A 106 -9.75 -1.65 -3.84
N ASN A 107 -10.45 -0.52 -3.89
CA ASN A 107 -11.54 -0.20 -2.93
C ASN A 107 -11.11 -0.31 -1.46
N CYS A 108 -9.88 0.10 -1.15
CA CYS A 108 -9.34 0.03 0.20
C CYS A 108 -9.50 1.37 0.94
N ASN A 109 -9.59 1.30 2.27
CA ASN A 109 -9.46 2.48 3.13
C ASN A 109 -8.07 2.51 3.76
N ILE A 110 -7.32 3.57 3.49
CA ILE A 110 -5.95 3.79 3.92
C ILE A 110 -5.96 4.90 4.96
N TYR A 111 -5.69 4.54 6.21
CA TYR A 111 -5.79 5.39 7.37
C TYR A 111 -4.40 5.78 7.89
N VAL A 112 -4.07 7.06 7.73
CA VAL A 112 -2.81 7.60 8.24
C VAL A 112 -2.93 7.87 9.74
N ARG A 113 -2.03 7.27 10.51
CA ARG A 113 -1.98 7.32 11.98
C ARG A 113 -1.17 8.50 12.49
N LYS A 114 -1.32 8.80 13.78
CA LYS A 114 -0.49 9.80 14.45
C LYS A 114 0.93 9.24 14.65
N PRO A 115 1.97 9.85 14.07
CA PRO A 115 3.34 9.39 14.27
C PRO A 115 3.94 9.94 15.57
N MET A 116 5.21 9.66 15.83
CA MET A 116 5.94 10.35 16.90
C MET A 116 6.17 11.82 16.56
N SER A 117 6.45 12.63 17.58
CA SER A 117 6.94 14.00 17.37
C SER A 117 8.15 14.01 16.43
N ASN A 118 8.21 15.01 15.55
CA ASN A 118 9.26 15.20 14.54
C ASN A 118 9.34 14.15 13.43
N GLN A 119 8.39 13.20 13.36
CA GLN A 119 8.24 12.33 12.20
C GLN A 119 7.27 12.93 11.18
N GLN A 120 7.35 12.41 9.96
CA GLN A 120 6.39 12.64 8.89
C GLN A 120 5.82 11.30 8.45
N ASN A 121 4.59 11.29 7.96
CA ASN A 121 3.96 10.10 7.44
C ASN A 121 4.21 9.93 5.95
N THR A 122 4.36 8.69 5.51
CA THR A 122 4.52 8.29 4.11
C THR A 122 3.66 7.06 3.87
N VAL A 123 2.68 7.17 2.95
CA VAL A 123 1.77 6.05 2.65
C VAL A 123 2.53 4.91 1.99
N THR A 124 3.33 5.21 0.96
CA THR A 124 4.12 4.19 0.26
C THR A 124 5.63 4.40 0.33
N ALA A 125 6.35 3.28 0.30
CA ALA A 125 7.78 3.23 0.03
C ALA A 125 8.10 2.07 -0.92
N GLN A 126 7.94 2.31 -2.22
CA GLN A 126 8.09 1.26 -3.22
C GLN A 126 9.57 1.01 -3.55
N GLY A 127 9.93 -0.27 -3.67
CA GLY A 127 11.29 -0.78 -3.65
C GLY A 127 11.85 -1.28 -4.98
N ARG A 128 11.33 -0.86 -6.14
CA ARG A 128 11.81 -1.34 -7.44
C ARG A 128 13.25 -0.90 -7.73
N THR A 129 14.11 -1.86 -8.04
CA THR A 129 15.56 -1.64 -8.23
C THR A 129 16.02 -1.71 -9.67
N ASP A 130 15.26 -2.36 -10.55
CA ASP A 130 15.57 -2.52 -11.97
C ASP A 130 14.42 -1.99 -12.85
N PRO A 131 14.69 -1.20 -13.91
CA PRO A 131 13.63 -0.69 -14.78
C PRO A 131 12.88 -1.78 -15.56
N ASN A 132 13.47 -2.96 -15.72
CA ASN A 132 12.89 -4.12 -16.40
C ASN A 132 11.94 -4.92 -15.51
N GLU A 133 11.92 -4.66 -14.19
CA GLU A 133 10.92 -5.22 -13.28
C GLU A 133 9.55 -4.60 -13.55
N ASN A 134 8.52 -5.45 -13.62
CA ASN A 134 7.13 -5.03 -13.76
C ASN A 134 6.44 -4.76 -12.41
N SER A 135 7.18 -4.70 -11.29
CA SER A 135 6.67 -4.43 -9.94
C SER A 135 6.19 -2.98 -9.75
N GLY A 136 5.41 -2.77 -8.69
CA GLY A 136 4.84 -1.48 -8.35
C GLY A 136 3.67 -1.59 -7.39
N ILE A 137 3.36 -0.48 -6.72
CA ILE A 137 2.19 -0.37 -5.83
C ILE A 137 1.14 0.49 -6.53
N ILE A 138 -0.02 -0.10 -6.80
CA ILE A 138 -1.17 0.61 -7.37
C ILE A 138 -2.25 0.75 -6.29
N ILE A 139 -2.72 1.97 -6.07
CA ILE A 139 -3.87 2.29 -5.23
C ILE A 139 -5.01 2.72 -6.16
N HIS A 140 -6.05 1.90 -6.27
CA HIS A 140 -7.13 2.09 -7.24
C HIS A 140 -8.48 2.20 -6.52
N ASN A 141 -9.27 3.22 -6.87
CA ASN A 141 -10.62 3.44 -6.34
C ASN A 141 -10.67 3.39 -4.81
N SER A 142 -9.70 3.97 -4.13
CA SER A 142 -9.50 3.83 -2.67
C SER A 142 -9.65 5.17 -1.95
N LEU A 143 -9.69 5.14 -0.62
CA LEU A 143 -9.71 6.33 0.25
C LEU A 143 -8.38 6.46 0.98
N ILE A 144 -7.75 7.63 0.95
CA ILE A 144 -6.60 7.99 1.79
C ILE A 144 -7.04 9.11 2.74
N THR A 145 -7.13 8.82 4.03
CA THR A 145 -7.60 9.78 5.04
C THR A 145 -6.86 9.66 6.37
N ALA A 146 -7.00 10.67 7.23
CA ALA A 146 -6.49 10.63 8.58
C ALA A 146 -7.33 9.66 9.44
N SER A 147 -6.66 8.84 10.23
CA SER A 147 -7.29 8.14 11.36
C SER A 147 -7.82 9.14 12.41
N GLY A 148 -8.73 8.68 13.27
CA GLY A 148 -9.34 9.53 14.31
C GLY A 148 -8.30 10.22 15.22
N GLU A 149 -7.21 9.54 15.56
CA GLU A 149 -6.11 10.05 16.39
C GLU A 149 -5.25 11.12 15.69
N LEU A 150 -5.18 11.12 14.35
CA LEU A 150 -4.44 12.10 13.58
C LEU A 150 -5.29 13.34 13.27
N LYS A 151 -6.60 13.17 13.00
CA LYS A 151 -7.49 14.25 12.53
C LYS A 151 -7.39 15.54 13.35
N SER A 152 -7.37 15.44 14.69
CA SER A 152 -7.32 16.61 15.57
C SER A 152 -5.97 17.33 15.60
N VAL A 153 -4.90 16.68 15.15
CA VAL A 153 -3.51 17.19 15.22
C VAL A 153 -2.81 17.15 13.87
N GLN A 154 -3.54 16.92 12.77
CA GLN A 154 -2.97 16.67 11.45
C GLN A 154 -2.14 17.85 10.92
N SER A 155 -2.47 19.08 11.32
CA SER A 155 -1.68 20.27 10.98
C SER A 155 -0.25 20.24 11.52
N ASN A 156 0.02 19.43 12.55
CA ASN A 156 1.32 19.32 13.20
C ASN A 156 2.23 18.28 12.51
N PHE A 157 1.69 17.45 11.61
CA PHE A 157 2.41 16.35 10.98
C PHE A 157 2.27 16.39 9.48
N LYS A 158 3.39 16.39 8.77
CA LYS A 158 3.37 16.28 7.31
C LYS A 158 3.03 14.85 6.90
N THR A 159 2.13 14.70 5.94
CA THR A 159 1.78 13.41 5.33
C THR A 159 2.02 13.46 3.83
N PHE A 160 2.67 12.45 3.28
CA PHE A 160 2.96 12.31 1.85
C PHE A 160 2.43 10.96 1.33
N LEU A 161 2.09 10.92 0.05
CA LEU A 161 1.66 9.73 -0.68
C LEU A 161 2.76 8.68 -0.75
N GLY A 162 4.03 9.10 -0.78
CA GLY A 162 5.15 8.16 -0.66
C GLY A 162 6.52 8.79 -0.86
N ARG A 163 7.55 7.93 -0.78
CA ARG A 163 8.95 8.26 -1.03
C ARG A 163 9.72 7.10 -1.68
N PRO A 164 10.68 7.35 -2.57
CA PRO A 164 11.29 6.31 -3.39
C PRO A 164 12.34 5.53 -2.62
N TRP A 165 11.97 4.38 -2.04
CA TRP A 165 12.92 3.54 -1.31
C TRP A 165 14.06 3.05 -2.22
N GLN A 166 13.75 2.81 -3.50
CA GLN A 166 14.73 2.38 -4.50
C GLN A 166 14.67 3.21 -5.79
N LYS A 167 15.72 3.06 -6.62
CA LYS A 167 16.04 3.95 -7.74
C LYS A 167 14.92 4.05 -8.78
N TYR A 168 14.16 2.99 -9.02
CA TYR A 168 13.09 2.97 -10.02
C TYR A 168 11.71 2.84 -9.38
N SER A 169 11.57 3.32 -8.14
CA SER A 169 10.33 3.29 -7.36
C SER A 169 9.11 3.63 -8.22
N ARG A 170 8.08 2.78 -8.17
CA ARG A 170 6.86 2.95 -8.96
C ARG A 170 5.61 2.85 -8.09
N THR A 171 4.88 3.95 -8.00
CA THR A 171 3.59 4.01 -7.29
C THR A 171 2.60 4.79 -8.12
N VAL A 172 1.38 4.28 -8.26
CA VAL A 172 0.32 4.97 -9.01
C VAL A 172 -0.96 5.00 -8.19
N ILE A 173 -1.60 6.17 -8.12
CA ILE A 173 -2.86 6.38 -7.41
C ILE A 173 -3.93 6.81 -8.41
N LEU A 174 -4.95 5.98 -8.57
CA LEU A 174 -5.97 6.10 -9.62
C LEU A 174 -7.36 6.18 -9.00
N LYS A 175 -8.18 7.13 -9.47
CA LYS A 175 -9.61 7.26 -9.12
C LYS A 175 -9.90 7.23 -7.61
N SER A 176 -8.96 7.69 -6.80
CA SER A 176 -9.03 7.57 -5.35
C SER A 176 -9.43 8.89 -4.71
N ASN A 177 -10.11 8.83 -3.56
CA ASN A 177 -10.37 10.00 -2.74
C ASN A 177 -9.16 10.25 -1.83
N ILE A 178 -8.56 11.43 -1.96
CA ILE A 178 -7.41 11.87 -1.18
C ILE A 178 -7.88 13.03 -0.29
N ASP A 179 -7.91 12.80 1.01
CA ASP A 179 -8.32 13.79 2.00
C ASP A 179 -7.24 14.87 2.22
N GLY A 180 -7.59 15.95 2.90
CA GLY A 180 -6.80 17.19 2.99
C GLY A 180 -5.56 17.10 3.87
N LEU A 181 -5.29 15.94 4.49
CA LEU A 181 -4.07 15.69 5.26
C LEU A 181 -2.81 15.64 4.38
N VAL A 182 -2.97 15.29 3.10
CA VAL A 182 -1.84 15.11 2.19
C VAL A 182 -1.24 16.47 1.86
N ASN A 183 0.06 16.60 2.09
CA ASN A 183 0.80 17.81 1.79
C ASN A 183 0.66 18.17 0.29
N PRO A 184 0.51 19.46 -0.09
CA PRO A 184 0.38 19.84 -1.50
C PRO A 184 1.48 19.30 -2.43
N LEU A 185 2.71 19.13 -1.92
CA LEU A 185 3.82 18.50 -2.66
C LEU A 185 3.51 17.06 -3.09
N GLY A 186 2.62 16.37 -2.37
CA GLY A 186 2.18 14.99 -2.61
C GLY A 186 3.22 13.95 -2.24
N TRP A 187 4.44 14.10 -2.74
CA TRP A 187 5.52 13.14 -2.62
C TRP A 187 6.74 13.79 -1.95
N VAL A 188 7.58 12.98 -1.29
CA VAL A 188 8.78 13.48 -0.60
C VAL A 188 10.04 12.72 -1.03
N PRO A 189 11.21 13.38 -1.17
CA PRO A 189 12.44 12.69 -1.54
C PRO A 189 12.82 11.64 -0.50
N TRP A 190 13.49 10.57 -0.93
CA TRP A 190 14.15 9.66 -0.02
C TRP A 190 15.38 10.30 0.61
N SER A 191 16.27 10.81 -0.24
CA SER A 191 17.44 11.60 0.16
C SER A 191 17.95 12.42 -1.03
N GLY A 192 18.10 13.73 -0.84
CA GLY A 192 18.58 14.64 -1.89
C GLY A 192 17.80 14.48 -3.21
N SER A 193 18.53 14.29 -4.31
CA SER A 193 18.00 14.06 -5.66
C SER A 193 17.90 12.59 -6.07
N PHE A 194 18.09 11.65 -5.12
CA PHE A 194 18.02 10.22 -5.41
C PHE A 194 16.67 9.84 -6.03
N ALA A 195 16.72 9.01 -7.09
CA ALA A 195 15.58 8.46 -7.83
C ALA A 195 14.64 9.45 -8.52
N LEU A 196 14.72 10.77 -8.27
CA LEU A 196 13.72 11.75 -8.74
C LEU A 196 13.57 11.81 -10.27
N ASN A 197 14.60 11.38 -11.01
CA ASN A 197 14.60 11.33 -12.47
C ASN A 197 14.21 9.95 -13.05
N THR A 198 14.16 8.91 -12.22
CA THR A 198 14.04 7.51 -12.66
C THR A 198 12.84 6.78 -12.06
N LEU A 199 12.29 7.30 -10.97
CA LEU A 199 11.02 6.83 -10.39
C LEU A 199 9.84 7.09 -11.35
N TYR A 200 8.71 6.43 -11.11
CA TYR A 200 7.43 6.72 -11.77
C TYR A 200 6.35 6.87 -10.71
N TYR A 201 5.96 8.11 -10.40
CA TYR A 201 4.85 8.43 -9.50
C TYR A 201 3.71 9.04 -10.28
N GLY A 202 2.61 8.30 -10.38
CA GLY A 202 1.45 8.66 -11.18
C GLY A 202 0.22 8.99 -10.35
N GLU A 203 -0.51 10.04 -10.74
CA GLU A 203 -1.84 10.34 -10.22
C GLU A 203 -2.84 10.48 -11.38
N TYR A 204 -3.98 9.78 -11.31
CA TYR A 204 -5.01 9.80 -12.35
C TYR A 204 -6.40 9.94 -11.74
N MET A 205 -7.16 10.96 -12.16
CA MET A 205 -8.58 11.16 -11.78
C MET A 205 -8.88 11.03 -10.27
N ASN A 206 -7.93 11.38 -9.41
CA ASN A 206 -8.16 11.42 -7.97
C ASN A 206 -9.09 12.59 -7.62
N ASN A 207 -9.85 12.44 -6.54
CA ASN A 207 -10.77 13.47 -6.05
C ASN A 207 -10.53 13.74 -4.55
N GLY A 208 -11.24 14.72 -3.99
CA GLY A 208 -11.07 15.13 -2.60
C GLY A 208 -10.05 16.26 -2.41
N PRO A 209 -10.01 16.87 -1.21
CA PRO A 209 -9.26 18.10 -0.96
C PRO A 209 -7.73 17.95 -1.10
N GLY A 210 -7.18 16.74 -0.94
CA GLY A 210 -5.75 16.45 -1.12
C GLY A 210 -5.34 16.08 -2.56
N ALA A 211 -6.30 15.95 -3.48
CA ALA A 211 -6.04 15.47 -4.85
C ALA A 211 -5.56 16.55 -5.84
N ASN A 212 -5.55 17.83 -5.45
CA ASN A 212 -5.10 18.90 -6.34
C ASN A 212 -3.60 18.76 -6.67
N THR A 213 -3.29 18.58 -7.96
CA THR A 213 -1.93 18.34 -8.43
C THR A 213 -1.13 19.61 -8.74
N LYS A 214 -1.75 20.80 -8.72
CA LYS A 214 -1.08 22.08 -9.07
C LYS A 214 0.11 22.43 -8.17
N GLY A 215 0.11 21.93 -6.93
CA GLY A 215 1.18 22.16 -5.94
C GLY A 215 2.17 21.01 -5.79
N ARG A 216 2.08 19.98 -6.65
CA ARG A 216 2.94 18.79 -6.56
C ARG A 216 4.39 19.12 -6.87
N VAL A 217 5.26 18.21 -6.44
CA VAL A 217 6.68 18.22 -6.80
C VAL A 217 6.90 18.30 -8.32
N ASN A 218 7.96 18.98 -8.74
CA ASN A 218 8.35 19.12 -10.15
C ASN A 218 9.45 18.12 -10.55
N TRP A 219 9.29 16.86 -10.18
CA TRP A 219 10.27 15.81 -10.51
C TRP A 219 9.99 15.25 -11.90
N VAL A 220 11.05 14.87 -12.63
CA VAL A 220 10.89 14.25 -13.95
C VAL A 220 10.09 12.95 -13.87
N GLY A 221 10.26 12.17 -12.79
CA GLY A 221 9.51 10.94 -12.56
C GLY A 221 8.08 11.13 -12.01
N PHE A 222 7.63 12.37 -11.77
CA PHE A 222 6.24 12.61 -11.35
C PHE A 222 5.35 12.90 -12.57
N HIS A 223 4.19 12.27 -12.60
CA HIS A 223 3.27 12.31 -13.72
C HIS A 223 1.83 12.54 -13.25
N VAL A 224 1.22 13.62 -13.73
CA VAL A 224 -0.25 13.73 -13.78
C VAL A 224 -0.69 12.99 -15.03
N ILE A 225 -1.29 11.81 -14.85
CA ILE A 225 -1.75 10.98 -15.96
C ILE A 225 -3.06 11.58 -16.45
N ASN A 226 -3.12 11.94 -17.74
CA ASN A 226 -4.32 12.47 -18.38
C ASN A 226 -4.89 11.53 -19.45
N ASP A 227 -4.07 10.63 -19.97
CA ASP A 227 -4.45 9.66 -20.98
C ASP A 227 -5.03 8.39 -20.32
N PRO A 228 -6.31 8.05 -20.55
CA PRO A 228 -6.90 6.81 -20.04
C PRO A 228 -6.17 5.55 -20.51
N THR A 229 -5.53 5.57 -21.68
CA THR A 229 -4.77 4.42 -22.23
C THR A 229 -3.44 4.19 -21.51
N GLU A 230 -2.88 5.23 -20.88
CA GLU A 230 -1.75 5.09 -19.96
C GLU A 230 -2.24 4.60 -18.60
N ALA A 231 -3.35 5.15 -18.10
CA ALA A 231 -3.91 4.77 -16.81
C ALA A 231 -4.35 3.29 -16.76
N VAL A 232 -4.89 2.74 -17.85
CA VAL A 232 -5.43 1.37 -17.88
C VAL A 232 -4.34 0.31 -17.69
N LYS A 233 -3.09 0.60 -18.03
CA LYS A 233 -1.93 -0.28 -17.80
C LYS A 233 -1.71 -0.61 -16.32
N PHE A 234 -2.26 0.22 -15.43
CA PHE A 234 -2.20 0.06 -13.99
C PHE A 234 -3.49 -0.53 -13.41
N SER A 235 -4.45 -0.93 -14.23
CA SER A 235 -5.67 -1.63 -13.80
C SER A 235 -5.37 -3.06 -13.32
N VAL A 236 -6.35 -3.72 -12.70
CA VAL A 236 -6.20 -5.12 -12.25
C VAL A 236 -5.96 -6.07 -13.43
N GLY A 237 -6.65 -5.87 -14.54
CA GLY A 237 -6.50 -6.65 -15.76
C GLY A 237 -5.08 -6.57 -16.31
N ASP A 238 -4.60 -5.37 -16.62
CA ASP A 238 -3.30 -5.20 -17.29
C ASP A 238 -2.11 -5.40 -16.35
N PHE A 239 -2.19 -4.89 -15.11
CA PHE A 239 -1.04 -4.88 -14.21
C PHE A 239 -0.82 -6.23 -13.51
N LEU A 240 -1.90 -6.91 -13.13
CA LEU A 240 -1.83 -8.21 -12.43
C LEU A 240 -2.10 -9.42 -13.34
N ASN A 241 -2.49 -9.19 -14.60
CA ASN A 241 -3.16 -10.22 -15.39
C ASN A 241 -4.35 -10.82 -14.61
N GLY A 242 -5.10 -9.97 -13.90
CA GLY A 242 -6.03 -10.38 -12.83
C GLY A 242 -7.13 -11.32 -13.29
N ASP A 243 -7.58 -11.18 -14.54
CA ASP A 243 -8.63 -12.02 -15.14
C ASP A 243 -8.25 -13.50 -15.19
N SER A 244 -6.96 -13.82 -15.20
CA SER A 244 -6.50 -15.21 -15.30
C SER A 244 -6.56 -15.98 -13.99
N TRP A 245 -6.70 -15.32 -12.84
CA TRP A 245 -6.53 -15.98 -11.54
C TRP A 245 -7.47 -15.49 -10.43
N ILE A 246 -7.85 -14.20 -10.40
CA ILE A 246 -8.74 -13.66 -9.37
C ILE A 246 -10.16 -14.26 -9.43
N PRO A 247 -10.79 -14.51 -10.60
CA PRO A 247 -12.13 -15.11 -10.65
C PRO A 247 -12.24 -16.44 -9.89
N GLY A 248 -11.18 -17.27 -9.91
CA GLY A 248 -11.15 -18.55 -9.20
C GLY A 248 -11.20 -18.45 -7.67
N THR A 249 -10.96 -17.26 -7.12
CA THR A 249 -10.99 -16.99 -5.67
C THR A 249 -12.38 -16.63 -5.14
N GLY A 250 -13.32 -16.28 -6.03
CA GLY A 250 -14.66 -15.78 -5.67
C GLY A 250 -14.67 -14.39 -5.03
N VAL A 251 -13.54 -13.66 -5.03
CA VAL A 251 -13.44 -12.28 -4.55
C VAL A 251 -13.87 -11.32 -5.66
N PRO A 252 -14.73 -10.31 -5.37
CA PRO A 252 -15.10 -9.31 -6.37
C PRO A 252 -13.90 -8.44 -6.73
N PHE A 253 -13.78 -8.08 -8.01
CA PHE A 253 -12.79 -7.14 -8.49
C PHE A 253 -13.30 -6.42 -9.72
N ASP A 254 -12.81 -5.20 -9.93
CA ASP A 254 -13.02 -4.46 -11.16
C ASP A 254 -11.76 -4.64 -12.03
N VAL A 255 -11.92 -5.22 -13.21
CA VAL A 255 -10.79 -5.52 -14.11
C VAL A 255 -10.12 -4.25 -14.63
N GLY A 256 -10.91 -3.27 -15.05
CA GLY A 256 -10.45 -2.04 -15.71
C GLY A 256 -10.43 -0.84 -14.77
N LEU A 257 -10.47 0.36 -15.35
CA LEU A 257 -10.50 1.63 -14.63
C LEU A 257 -11.87 1.98 -14.09
#